data_AF-A0A522RBH0-F1
#
_entry.id   AF-A0A522RBH0-F1
#
_cell.length_a   1.000
_cell.length_b   1.000
_cell.length_c   1.000
_cell.angle_alpha   90.00
_cell.angle_beta   90.00
_cell.angle_gamma   90.00
#
_symmetry.space_group_name_H-M   'P 1'
#
loop_
_entity.id
_entity.type
_entity.pdbx_description
1 polymer ?
#
loop_
_entity_poly.entity_id
_entity_poly.type
_entity_poly.pdbx_seq_one_letter_code
_entity_poly.pdbx_strand_id
1 'polypeptide(L)'
;YVGLFGTVWGIMIAFQGLGTLKQATIATVAPGISEALVATAMGLFAAIPAVWAYNRYSTRLDRLTLRYETFQEEFSSVLQRQMHADDQPATPAPGRAEARVR
;
A
#
# COMPACT_ATOMS: atom_id res chain seq x y z
N TYR A 1 -2.52 17.54 6.12
CA TYR A 1 -2.10 18.40 7.25
C TYR A 1 -1.29 19.62 6.83
N VAL A 2 -0.34 19.50 5.89
CA VAL A 2 0.49 20.64 5.44
C VAL A 2 -0.34 21.86 4.98
N GLY A 3 -1.42 21.66 4.22
CA GLY A 3 -2.32 22.76 3.80
C GLY A 3 -3.08 23.42 4.95
N LEU A 4 -3.45 22.67 5.98
CA LEU A 4 -4.10 23.19 7.19
C LEU A 4 -3.12 23.97 8.08
N PHE A 5 -1.85 23.54 8.13
CA PHE A 5 -0.82 24.34 8.79
C PHE A 5 -0.62 25.68 8.07
N GLY A 6 -0.58 25.67 6.74
CA GLY A 6 -0.49 26.89 5.93
C GLY A 6 -1.64 27.87 6.13
N THR A 7 -2.88 27.39 6.30
CA THR A 7 -4.01 28.28 6.62
C THR A 7 -3.87 28.93 7.98
N VAL A 8 -3.54 28.14 9.01
CA VAL A 8 -3.40 28.65 10.38
C VAL A 8 -2.29 29.69 10.43
N TRP A 9 -1.17 29.44 9.76
CA TRP A 9 -0.05 30.37 9.67
C TRP A 9 -0.41 31.67 8.94
N GLY A 10 -1.04 31.59 7.76
CA GLY A 10 -1.44 32.77 6.98
C GLY A 10 -2.48 33.62 7.70
N ILE A 11 -3.45 32.98 8.35
CA ILE A 11 -4.45 33.66 9.18
C ILE A 11 -3.76 34.34 10.38
N MET A 12 -2.84 33.67 11.06
CA MET A 12 -2.10 34.26 12.19
C MET A 12 -1.36 35.54 11.79
N ILE A 13 -0.67 35.54 10.65
CA ILE A 13 0.03 36.73 10.14
C ILE A 13 -0.96 37.86 9.79
N ALA A 14 -2.07 37.53 9.14
CA ALA A 14 -3.11 38.51 8.81
C ALA A 14 -3.66 39.20 10.06
N PHE A 15 -3.91 38.45 11.14
CA PHE A 15 -4.37 39.00 12.42
C PHE A 15 -3.29 39.76 13.19
N GLN A 16 -2.02 39.34 13.11
CA GLN A 16 -0.89 40.08 13.71
C GLN A 16 -0.74 41.47 13.09
N GLY A 17 -0.93 41.59 11.78
CA GLY A 17 -0.91 42.88 11.07
C GLY A 17 -2.05 43.82 11.47
N LEU A 18 -3.19 43.30 11.97
CA LEU A 18 -4.25 44.13 12.54
C LEU A 18 -3.94 44.63 13.95
N GLY A 19 -3.27 43.80 14.77
CA GLY A 19 -2.99 44.13 16.17
C GLY A 19 -2.12 45.38 16.36
N THR A 20 -1.41 45.81 15.32
CA THR A 20 -0.54 47.00 15.32
C THR A 20 -1.22 48.24 14.72
N LEU A 21 -2.40 48.11 14.10
CA LEU A 21 -3.10 49.21 13.42
C LEU A 21 -4.19 49.82 14.31
N LYS A 22 -4.24 51.16 14.40
CA LYS A 22 -5.28 51.90 15.15
C LYS A 22 -6.67 51.85 14.50
N GLN A 23 -6.74 51.63 13.19
CA GLN A 23 -7.97 51.45 12.42
C GLN A 23 -7.81 50.23 11.52
N ALA A 24 -8.46 49.13 11.89
CA ALA A 24 -8.50 47.90 11.11
C ALA A 24 -9.56 48.02 10.01
N THR A 25 -9.20 47.68 8.77
CA THR A 25 -10.17 47.55 7.67
C THR A 25 -10.17 46.13 7.12
N ILE A 26 -11.27 45.66 6.55
CA ILE A 26 -11.31 44.30 5.96
C ILE A 26 -10.32 44.17 4.79
N ALA A 27 -10.06 45.26 4.09
CA ALA A 27 -9.09 45.31 3.00
C ALA A 27 -7.66 44.94 3.46
N THR A 28 -7.28 45.22 4.72
CA THR A 28 -5.92 44.93 5.21
C THR A 28 -5.69 43.45 5.54
N VAL A 29 -6.73 42.64 5.75
CA VAL A 29 -6.61 41.19 6.04
C VAL A 29 -6.99 40.29 4.88
N ALA A 30 -7.74 40.81 3.90
CA ALA A 30 -8.19 40.03 2.76
C ALA A 30 -7.06 39.28 2.03
N PRO A 31 -5.86 39.87 1.78
CA PRO A 31 -4.78 39.16 1.10
C PRO A 31 -4.28 37.92 1.86
N GLY A 32 -4.03 38.04 3.18
CA GLY A 32 -3.51 36.92 3.98
C GLY A 32 -4.49 35.77 4.14
N ILE A 33 -5.80 36.05 4.13
CA ILE A 33 -6.84 35.02 4.15
C ILE A 33 -6.93 34.33 2.77
N SER A 34 -6.80 35.07 1.66
CA SER A 34 -6.77 34.47 0.33
C SER A 34 -5.59 33.52 0.15
N GLU A 35 -4.38 33.90 0.60
CA GLU A 35 -3.19 33.04 0.57
C GLU A 35 -3.37 31.77 1.42
N ALA A 36 -3.98 31.91 2.60
CA ALA A 36 -4.34 30.77 3.44
C ALA A 36 -5.24 29.76 2.68
N LEU A 37 -6.27 30.24 1.96
CA LEU A 37 -7.16 29.36 1.20
C LEU A 37 -6.44 28.61 0.07
N VAL A 38 -5.47 29.26 -0.59
CA VAL A 38 -4.64 28.61 -1.62
C VAL A 38 -3.81 27.46 -1.02
N ALA A 39 -3.29 27.62 0.21
CA ALA A 39 -2.56 26.55 0.89
C ALA A 39 -3.41 25.28 1.10
N THR A 40 -4.70 25.43 1.37
CA THR A 40 -5.63 24.27 1.48
C THR A 40 -5.89 23.64 0.13
N ALA A 41 -6.15 24.44 -0.89
CA ALA A 41 -6.36 23.94 -2.25
C ALA A 41 -5.15 23.12 -2.74
N MET A 42 -3.94 23.61 -2.51
CA MET A 42 -2.68 22.90 -2.82
C MET A 42 -2.54 21.62 -2.00
N GLY A 43 -2.89 21.65 -0.71
CA GLY A 43 -2.86 20.47 0.15
C GLY A 43 -3.80 19.36 -0.34
N LEU A 44 -5.01 19.71 -0.76
CA LEU A 44 -5.97 18.76 -1.34
C LEU A 44 -5.52 18.26 -2.71
N PHE A 45 -4.99 19.15 -3.56
CA PHE A 45 -4.44 18.81 -4.86
C PHE A 45 -3.30 17.80 -4.77
N ALA A 46 -2.45 17.90 -3.74
CA ALA A 46 -1.40 16.91 -3.49
C ALA A 46 -1.94 15.62 -2.85
N ALA A 47 -2.91 15.71 -1.94
CA ALA A 47 -3.39 14.56 -1.17
C ALA A 47 -4.23 13.57 -2.01
N ILE A 48 -5.13 14.06 -2.87
CA ILE A 48 -6.06 13.20 -3.62
C ILE A 48 -5.32 12.22 -4.56
N PRO A 49 -4.38 12.69 -5.41
CA PRO A 49 -3.63 11.78 -6.28
C PRO A 49 -2.72 10.83 -5.52
N ALA A 50 -2.12 11.29 -4.41
CA ALA A 50 -1.24 10.46 -3.58
C ALA A 50 -2.00 9.27 -2.97
N VAL A 51 -3.18 9.51 -2.40
CA VAL A 51 -4.02 8.44 -1.83
C VAL A 51 -4.54 7.50 -2.92
N TRP A 52 -4.92 8.04 -4.09
CA TRP A 52 -5.31 7.22 -5.23
C TRP A 52 -4.17 6.29 -5.68
N ALA A 53 -2.95 6.81 -5.81
CA ALA A 53 -1.78 6.03 -6.18
C ALA A 53 -1.47 4.96 -5.13
N TYR A 54 -1.51 5.31 -3.84
CA TYR A 54 -1.33 4.37 -2.74
C TYR A 54 -2.30 3.20 -2.84
N ASN A 55 -3.60 3.48 -2.98
CA ASN A 55 -4.62 2.44 -3.11
C ASN A 55 -4.37 1.55 -4.34
N ARG A 56 -4.01 2.15 -5.49
CA ARG A 56 -3.67 1.41 -6.72
C ARG A 56 -2.50 0.46 -6.51
N TYR A 57 -1.43 0.91 -5.86
CA TYR A 57 -0.23 0.09 -5.65
C TYR A 57 -0.44 -0.94 -4.55
N SER A 58 -1.14 -0.60 -3.45
CA SER A 58 -1.47 -1.56 -2.39
C SER A 58 -2.19 -2.78 -2.97
N THR A 59 -3.27 -2.56 -3.74
CA THR A 59 -4.01 -3.68 -4.36
C THR A 59 -3.14 -4.50 -5.33
N ARG A 60 -2.17 -3.88 -6.01
CA ARG A 60 -1.24 -4.60 -6.89
C ARG A 60 -0.25 -5.44 -6.09
N LEU A 61 0.26 -4.92 -4.98
CA LEU A 61 1.16 -5.63 -4.08
C LEU A 61 0.45 -6.82 -3.45
N ASP A 62 -0.78 -6.65 -2.97
CA ASP A 62 -1.56 -7.74 -2.36
C ASP A 62 -1.75 -8.91 -3.34
N ARG A 63 -2.09 -8.62 -4.60
CA ARG A 63 -2.20 -9.64 -5.65
C ARG A 63 -0.88 -10.34 -5.95
N LEU A 64 0.22 -9.59 -5.91
CA LEU A 64 1.55 -10.16 -6.13
C LEU A 64 1.94 -11.08 -4.98
N THR A 65 1.69 -10.67 -3.73
CA THR A 65 1.92 -11.45 -2.52
C THR A 65 1.14 -12.77 -2.56
N LEU A 66 -0.17 -12.71 -2.86
CA LEU A 66 -0.99 -13.92 -2.98
C LEU A 66 -0.43 -14.90 -4.02
N ARG A 67 0.05 -14.40 -5.16
CA ARG A 67 0.67 -15.25 -6.19
C ARG A 67 1.97 -15.90 -5.69
N TYR A 68 2.77 -15.17 -4.92
CA TYR A 68 3.98 -15.72 -4.31
C TYR A 68 3.66 -16.78 -3.27
N GLU A 69 2.62 -16.58 -2.45
CA GLU A 69 2.15 -17.56 -1.47
C GLU A 69 1.70 -18.86 -2.18
N THR A 70 0.86 -18.76 -3.21
CA THR A 70 0.45 -19.94 -4.00
C THR A 70 1.65 -20.65 -4.62
N PHE A 71 2.60 -19.90 -5.20
CA PHE A 71 3.82 -20.50 -5.76
C PHE A 71 4.66 -21.22 -4.70
N GLN A 72 4.78 -20.65 -3.50
CA GLN A 72 5.51 -21.26 -2.40
C GLN A 72 4.86 -22.57 -1.93
N GLU A 73 3.53 -22.61 -1.85
CA GLU A 73 2.77 -23.81 -1.50
C GLU A 73 2.95 -24.93 -2.53
N GLU A 74 2.82 -24.58 -3.82
CA GLU A 74 3.05 -25.54 -4.93
C GLU A 74 4.48 -26.06 -4.93
N PHE A 75 5.47 -25.17 -4.76
CA PHE A 75 6.88 -25.54 -4.70
C PHE A 75 7.17 -26.49 -3.53
N SER A 76 6.64 -26.18 -2.34
CA SER A 76 6.75 -27.05 -1.15
C SER A 76 6.13 -28.42 -1.41
N SER A 77 4.94 -28.46 -2.03
CA SER A 77 4.26 -29.72 -2.38
C SER A 77 5.07 -30.58 -3.34
N VAL A 78 5.69 -29.98 -4.35
CA VAL A 78 6.54 -30.71 -5.32
C VAL A 78 7.78 -31.28 -4.64
N LEU A 79 8.46 -30.51 -3.79
CA LEU A 79 9.64 -30.98 -3.04
C LEU A 79 9.28 -32.14 -2.10
N GLN A 80 8.17 -32.05 -1.37
CA GLN A 80 7.70 -33.13 -0.51
C GLN A 80 7.42 -34.42 -1.29
N ARG A 81 6.79 -34.31 -2.47
CA ARG A 81 6.54 -35.47 -3.35
C ARG A 81 7.84 -36.13 -3.81
N GLN A 82 8.86 -35.36 -4.18
CA GLN A 82 10.15 -35.90 -4.60
C GLN A 82 10.87 -36.61 -3.44
N MET A 83 10.87 -36.03 -2.25
CA MET A 83 11.49 -36.67 -1.07
C MET A 83 10.80 -37.99 -0.68
N HIS A 84 9.49 -38.08 -0.82
CA HIS A 84 8.75 -39.33 -0.51
C HIS A 84 8.80 -40.37 -1.64
N ALA A 85 9.01 -39.96 -2.90
CA ALA A 85 9.14 -40.88 -4.03
C ALA A 85 10.44 -41.71 -3.98
N ASP A 86 11.53 -41.13 -3.46
CA ASP A 86 12.80 -41.83 -3.27
C ASP A 86 12.78 -42.83 -2.10
N ASP A 87 11.79 -42.74 -1.20
CA ASP A 87 11.68 -43.56 0.02
C ASP A 87 10.75 -44.77 -0.15
N GLN A 88 10.26 -45.04 -1.37
CA GLN A 88 9.36 -46.15 -1.65
C GLN A 88 10.18 -47.38 -2.12
N PRO A 89 10.42 -48.39 -1.26
CA PRO A 89 11.15 -49.57 -1.68
C PRO A 89 10.35 -50.29 -2.76
N ALA A 90 11.01 -50.58 -3.88
CA ALA A 90 10.42 -51.29 -5.01
C ALA A 90 9.68 -52.55 -4.53
N THR A 91 8.36 -52.55 -4.67
CA THR A 91 7.56 -53.74 -4.37
C THR A 91 7.99 -54.83 -5.36
N PRO A 92 8.50 -55.99 -4.90
CA PRO A 92 8.92 -57.04 -5.81
C PRO A 92 7.70 -57.52 -6.59
N ALA A 93 7.83 -57.60 -7.92
CA ALA A 93 6.78 -58.08 -8.80
C ALA A 93 6.29 -59.47 -8.34
N PRO A 94 4.98 -59.75 -8.33
CA PRO A 94 4.47 -61.07 -7.97
C PRO A 94 5.03 -62.09 -8.96
N GLY A 95 5.88 -62.98 -8.43
CA GLY A 95 6.56 -64.01 -9.20
C GLY A 95 5.55 -64.87 -9.95
N ARG A 96 5.85 -65.10 -11.23
CA ARG A 96 5.25 -66.14 -12.06
C ARG A 96 5.52 -67.50 -11.42
N ALA A 97 4.71 -67.91 -10.47
CA ALA A 97 4.65 -69.26 -9.93
C ALA A 97 3.54 -70.04 -10.64
N GLU A 98 3.61 -70.08 -11.97
CA GLU A 98 2.97 -71.12 -12.76
C GLU A 98 4.07 -71.99 -13.38
N ALA A 99 3.84 -73.29 -13.40
CA ALA A 99 4.55 -74.30 -14.18
C ALA A 99 5.86 -74.89 -13.61
N ARG A 100 5.74 -75.71 -12.57
CA ARG A 100 6.37 -77.04 -12.41
C ARG A 100 5.89 -77.57 -11.06
N VAL A 101 5.08 -78.62 -11.01
CA VAL A 101 5.46 -80.05 -10.89
C VAL A 101 4.12 -80.80 -11.02
N ARG A 102 3.77 -81.41 -12.16
CA ARG A 102 4.01 -82.83 -12.52
C ARG A 102 3.95 -83.83 -11.37
#